data_AF-A0A1F8RV86-F1
#
_entry.id   AF-A0A1F8RV86-F1
#
_cell.length_a   1.000
_cell.length_b   1.000
_cell.length_c   1.000
_cell.angle_alpha   90.00
_cell.angle_beta   90.00
_cell.angle_gamma   90.00
#
_symmetry.space_group_name_H-M   'P 1'
#
loop_
_entity.id
_entity.type
_entity.pdbx_description
1 polymer ?
#
loop_
_entity_poly.entity_id
_entity_poly.type
_entity_poly.pdbx_seq_one_letter_code
_entity_poly.pdbx_strand_id
1 'polypeptide(L)'
;MSWLDILTQIDDYRWELPQDYKSGMRVPALIFADRAMLEQLEGDQAIEQAANVATLPGIVGRSLAMPDIHWGYGFPIGGVAAMRVEDGVVSPGGVGFDINCGTRVITTTLREEDVRPILRELVNQLYRDAPPGMGGKGFLRLNRQELDELMVQGARWMVERGYGDPEDLDVIESHGCLADADPDAVSERARQRGLAQLGTIGSGNHFLEVQVVDQVFDEEAARAFGLDGPGQVVIFFHCGSRGFGHQVCQDYLRVMETAIAKYQIELPDKQLACAPISSPEGKAYLGAMAAGANFAWANRQGITHQIRRALVKVTGRSRDDLGLHLVYDVAHNIAKIERHRLNGREVTVCVHRKGATRAFPAGHPDVPERYRQVGHPVLVPGDMGRYSFLAVGTERAMTETWGSTCHGAGRVRSRGAAKRLLAGVNIAQRMEEQGIIVRAQNPRDLAEEASEAYKDVANVIDILEHAGISRKVARMRPIGVTKG
;
A
#
# COMPACT_ATOMS: atom_id res chain seq x y z
N MET A 1 16.67 25.69 10.18
CA MET A 1 17.75 24.70 10.13
C MET A 1 17.41 23.76 9.00
N SER A 2 18.35 23.48 8.09
CA SER A 2 18.13 22.50 7.04
C SER A 2 18.23 21.09 7.63
N TRP A 3 17.49 20.14 7.05
CA TRP A 3 17.67 18.73 7.43
C TRP A 3 19.08 18.23 7.12
N LEU A 4 19.73 18.78 6.09
CA LEU A 4 21.12 18.47 5.74
C LEU A 4 22.13 18.89 6.82
N ASP A 5 21.79 19.86 7.68
CA ASP A 5 22.66 20.28 8.79
C ASP A 5 22.49 19.39 10.03
N ILE A 6 21.39 18.66 10.12
CA ILE A 6 20.98 17.86 11.29
C ILE A 6 21.26 16.38 11.08
N LEU A 7 21.01 15.87 9.88
CA LEU A 7 21.17 14.47 9.53
C LEU A 7 22.65 14.11 9.35
N THR A 8 23.04 12.95 9.87
CA THR A 8 24.35 12.36 9.60
C THR A 8 24.26 11.48 8.36
N GLN A 9 25.02 11.81 7.32
CA GLN A 9 25.09 10.99 6.12
C GLN A 9 25.78 9.65 6.43
N ILE A 10 25.13 8.52 6.13
CA ILE A 10 25.74 7.18 6.17
C ILE A 10 26.37 6.87 4.81
N ASP A 11 25.60 7.10 3.74
CA ASP A 11 26.05 7.03 2.35
C ASP A 11 25.16 7.92 1.46
N ASP A 12 25.23 7.75 0.14
CA ASP A 12 24.49 8.58 -0.83
C ASP A 12 22.96 8.45 -0.74
N TYR A 13 22.45 7.40 -0.10
CA TYR A 13 21.02 7.07 -0.08
C TYR A 13 20.46 6.87 1.33
N ARG A 14 21.31 6.93 2.36
CA ARG A 14 20.95 6.66 3.77
C ARG A 14 21.46 7.76 4.68
N TRP A 15 20.55 8.29 5.48
CA TRP A 15 20.81 9.39 6.40
C TRP A 15 20.24 9.07 7.78
N GLU A 16 21.03 9.26 8.83
CA GLU A 16 20.60 9.01 10.20
C GLU A 16 20.24 10.32 10.90
N LEU A 17 19.05 10.37 11.49
CA LEU A 17 18.71 11.36 12.50
C LEU A 17 19.19 10.81 13.85
N PRO A 18 20.19 11.45 14.48
CA PRO A 18 20.81 10.90 15.67
C PRO A 18 19.80 10.86 16.83
N GLN A 19 19.97 9.88 17.72
CA GLN A 19 19.03 9.64 18.81
C GLN A 19 18.92 10.82 19.79
N ASP A 20 19.96 11.64 19.91
CA ASP A 20 19.98 12.81 20.79
C ASP A 20 19.37 14.08 20.16
N TYR A 21 18.90 14.02 18.91
CA TYR A 21 18.23 15.13 18.22
C TYR A 21 17.06 15.71 19.04
N LYS A 22 16.27 14.83 19.68
CA LYS A 22 15.10 15.22 20.46
C LYS A 22 14.98 14.40 21.74
N SER A 23 14.64 15.09 22.84
CA SER A 23 14.37 14.44 24.13
C SER A 23 13.27 13.38 23.99
N GLY A 24 13.50 12.22 24.60
CA GLY A 24 12.57 11.09 24.59
C GLY A 24 12.78 10.08 23.46
N MET A 25 13.62 10.37 22.46
CA MET A 25 13.98 9.40 21.43
C MET A 25 14.70 8.19 22.05
N ARG A 26 14.19 6.99 21.75
CA ARG A 26 14.69 5.70 22.26
C ARG A 26 15.62 4.99 21.27
N VAL A 27 15.52 5.37 19.99
CA VAL A 27 16.29 4.87 18.85
C VAL A 27 16.57 6.02 17.89
N PRO A 28 17.58 5.94 17.01
CA PRO A 28 17.71 6.91 15.91
C PRO A 28 16.63 6.70 14.84
N ALA A 29 16.52 7.64 13.90
CA ALA A 29 15.71 7.45 12.69
C ALA A 29 16.60 7.29 11.45
N LEU A 30 16.23 6.40 10.53
CA LEU A 30 16.92 6.18 9.25
C LEU A 30 16.04 6.64 8.11
N ILE A 31 16.56 7.60 7.33
CA ILE A 31 15.91 8.21 6.20
C ILE A 31 16.57 7.70 4.92
N PHE A 32 15.78 7.08 4.05
CA PHE A 32 16.20 6.67 2.72
C PHE A 32 15.88 7.81 1.75
N ALA A 33 16.90 8.51 1.28
CA ALA A 33 16.76 9.64 0.36
C ALA A 33 18.13 9.95 -0.27
N ASP A 34 18.12 10.42 -1.52
CA ASP A 34 19.29 11.11 -2.06
C ASP A 34 19.33 12.58 -1.59
N ARG A 35 20.43 13.27 -1.88
CA ARG A 35 20.60 14.67 -1.48
C ARG A 35 19.52 15.59 -2.07
N ALA A 36 19.15 15.39 -3.34
CA ALA A 36 18.14 16.20 -4.02
C ALA A 36 16.75 16.04 -3.39
N MET A 37 16.40 14.83 -2.94
CA MET A 37 15.15 14.56 -2.26
C MET A 37 15.12 15.13 -0.84
N LEU A 38 16.25 15.16 -0.13
CA LEU A 38 16.33 15.85 1.16
C LEU A 38 16.15 17.37 1.00
N GLU A 39 16.72 17.97 -0.04
CA GLU A 39 16.49 19.39 -0.37
C GLU A 39 15.00 19.66 -0.66
N GLN A 40 14.28 18.72 -1.29
CA GLN A 40 12.82 18.82 -1.49
C GLN A 40 11.99 18.69 -0.21
N LEU A 41 12.53 18.04 0.82
CA LEU A 41 11.89 17.88 2.13
C LEU A 41 12.16 19.07 3.06
N GLU A 42 12.90 20.09 2.61
CA GLU A 42 13.11 21.31 3.41
C GLU A 42 11.78 21.98 3.75
N GLY A 43 11.57 22.23 5.05
CA GLY A 43 10.32 22.79 5.57
C GLY A 43 9.18 21.77 5.74
N ASP A 44 9.31 20.54 5.25
CA ASP A 44 8.40 19.44 5.59
C ASP A 44 8.71 18.94 7.01
N GLN A 45 7.66 18.64 7.77
CA GLN A 45 7.70 18.10 9.13
C GLN A 45 7.66 16.57 9.16
N ALA A 46 7.69 15.89 8.00
CA ALA A 46 7.64 14.44 7.95
C ALA A 46 8.83 13.77 8.66
N ILE A 47 10.04 14.33 8.56
CA ILE A 47 11.22 13.83 9.29
C ILE A 47 11.05 14.04 10.81
N GLU A 48 10.43 15.14 11.23
CA GLU A 48 10.06 15.36 12.64
C GLU A 48 9.06 14.30 13.13
N GLN A 49 8.14 13.83 12.27
CA GLN A 49 7.26 12.71 12.62
C GLN A 49 8.04 11.40 12.79
N ALA A 50 9.09 11.15 11.98
CA ALA A 50 9.97 10.00 12.18
C ALA A 50 10.70 10.08 13.53
N ALA A 51 11.12 11.28 13.95
CA ALA A 51 11.69 11.53 15.29
C ALA A 51 10.66 11.28 16.41
N ASN A 52 9.41 11.73 16.21
CA ASN A 52 8.32 11.48 17.17
C ASN A 52 8.03 9.99 17.33
N VAL A 53 8.01 9.23 16.24
CA VAL A 53 7.83 7.76 16.28
C VAL A 53 8.96 7.10 17.06
N ALA A 54 10.19 7.62 16.96
CA ALA A 54 11.34 7.11 17.69
C ALA A 54 11.24 7.26 19.23
N THR A 55 10.26 7.99 19.76
CA THR A 55 10.03 8.10 21.22
C THR A 55 9.11 7.01 21.78
N LEU A 56 8.43 6.24 20.92
CA LEU A 56 7.39 5.31 21.34
C LEU A 56 7.93 4.13 22.18
N PRO A 57 7.24 3.72 23.26
CA PRO A 57 7.68 2.59 24.08
C PRO A 57 7.85 1.30 23.27
N GLY A 58 8.92 0.56 23.56
CA GLY A 58 9.23 -0.72 22.95
C GLY A 58 9.69 -0.68 21.48
N ILE A 59 9.86 0.51 20.87
CA ILE A 59 10.47 0.61 19.53
C ILE A 59 11.88 0.00 19.53
N VAL A 60 12.23 -0.70 18.45
CA VAL A 60 13.53 -1.35 18.27
C VAL A 60 14.19 -1.01 16.94
N GLY A 61 15.51 -1.06 16.93
CA GLY A 61 16.32 -0.75 15.75
C GLY A 61 16.28 0.74 15.47
N ARG A 62 15.41 1.15 14.55
CA ARG A 62 15.27 2.53 14.08
C ARG A 62 13.82 2.85 13.73
N SER A 63 13.45 4.13 13.83
CA SER A 63 12.28 4.66 13.11
C SER A 63 12.68 4.85 11.65
N LEU A 64 11.91 4.35 10.69
CA LEU A 64 12.32 4.32 9.28
C LEU A 64 11.44 5.23 8.44
N ALA A 65 12.08 5.95 7.52
CA ALA A 65 11.42 6.77 6.50
C ALA A 65 11.89 6.36 5.11
N MET A 66 10.97 5.86 4.30
CA MET A 66 11.18 5.51 2.90
C MET A 66 11.27 6.78 2.03
N PRO A 67 11.79 6.70 0.79
CA PRO A 67 12.00 7.88 -0.05
C PRO A 67 10.69 8.59 -0.43
N ASP A 68 9.56 7.90 -0.40
CA ASP A 68 8.22 8.46 -0.57
C ASP A 68 7.68 9.14 0.70
N ILE A 69 8.52 9.39 1.71
CA ILE A 69 8.15 10.06 2.96
C ILE A 69 7.44 11.39 2.72
N HIS A 70 6.33 11.59 3.43
CA HIS A 70 5.62 12.87 3.53
C HIS A 70 4.72 12.91 4.77
N TRP A 71 4.25 14.10 5.11
CA TRP A 71 3.43 14.33 6.30
C TRP A 71 2.19 13.42 6.38
N GLY A 72 2.02 12.78 7.52
CA GLY A 72 0.88 11.92 7.84
C GLY A 72 0.21 12.27 9.16
N TYR A 73 -0.72 11.43 9.62
CA TYR A 73 -1.31 11.52 10.96
C TYR A 73 -0.46 10.77 11.99
N GLY A 74 0.26 11.49 12.86
CA GLY A 74 1.17 10.91 13.86
C GLY A 74 2.45 10.35 13.25
N PHE A 75 2.35 9.19 12.60
CA PHE A 75 3.44 8.63 11.80
C PHE A 75 3.50 9.31 10.42
N PRO A 76 4.70 9.47 9.84
CA PRO A 76 4.82 9.87 8.44
C PRO A 76 4.22 8.78 7.53
N ILE A 77 3.68 9.17 6.38
CA ILE A 77 3.46 8.21 5.28
C ILE A 77 4.83 7.92 4.68
N GLY A 78 5.10 6.67 4.27
CA GLY A 78 6.46 6.20 4.00
C GLY A 78 7.16 5.70 5.28
N GLY A 79 6.43 5.56 6.39
CA GLY A 79 6.99 5.22 7.70
C GLY A 79 6.96 3.72 8.00
N VAL A 80 8.04 3.21 8.62
CA VAL A 80 8.07 1.87 9.22
C VAL A 80 8.62 1.94 10.65
N ALA A 81 7.97 1.24 11.58
CA ALA A 81 8.50 1.06 12.94
C ALA A 81 8.16 -0.32 13.50
N ALA A 82 9.15 -0.97 14.10
CA ALA A 82 8.98 -2.26 14.77
C ALA A 82 8.93 -2.04 16.29
N MET A 83 7.88 -2.56 16.92
CA MET A 83 7.66 -2.47 18.36
C MET A 83 7.76 -3.88 18.95
N ARG A 84 8.56 -4.10 20.00
CA ARG A 84 8.58 -5.41 20.69
C ARG A 84 7.17 -5.75 21.20
N VAL A 85 6.74 -6.99 21.01
CA VAL A 85 5.38 -7.40 21.45
C VAL A 85 5.22 -7.36 22.97
N GLU A 86 6.30 -7.63 23.71
CA GLU A 86 6.30 -7.77 25.17
C GLU A 86 6.02 -6.44 25.89
N ASP A 87 6.68 -5.36 25.47
CA ASP A 87 6.67 -4.06 26.15
C ASP A 87 6.42 -2.87 25.21
N GLY A 88 6.11 -3.13 23.93
CA GLY A 88 5.84 -2.13 22.92
C GLY A 88 4.37 -1.79 22.73
N VAL A 89 4.14 -0.80 21.88
CA VAL A 89 2.82 -0.22 21.63
C VAL A 89 2.32 -0.51 20.22
N VAL A 90 1.00 -0.44 20.04
CA VAL A 90 0.34 -0.42 18.74
C VAL A 90 -0.36 0.94 18.56
N SER A 91 -0.19 1.55 17.39
CA SER A 91 -0.79 2.85 17.06
C SER A 91 -1.61 2.77 15.77
N PRO A 92 -2.92 3.12 15.79
CA PRO A 92 -3.69 3.27 14.56
C PRO A 92 -3.10 4.31 13.61
N GLY A 93 -2.48 5.37 14.16
CA GLY A 93 -1.76 6.37 13.39
C GLY A 93 -0.55 5.81 12.63
N GLY A 94 0.06 4.73 13.12
CA GLY A 94 1.18 4.02 12.49
C GLY A 94 0.78 2.98 11.45
N VAL A 95 -0.51 2.63 11.36
CA VAL A 95 -1.06 1.81 10.28
C VAL A 95 -1.69 2.70 9.20
N GLY A 96 -2.40 3.75 9.60
CA GLY A 96 -3.15 4.63 8.72
C GLY A 96 -4.65 4.38 8.74
N PHE A 97 -5.41 5.33 8.19
CA PHE A 97 -6.87 5.26 8.18
C PHE A 97 -7.39 4.17 7.25
N ASP A 98 -6.88 4.09 6.02
CA ASP A 98 -7.28 3.02 5.11
C ASP A 98 -6.43 1.77 5.38
N ILE A 99 -6.89 0.99 6.35
CA ILE A 99 -6.28 -0.28 6.76
C ILE A 99 -6.23 -1.22 5.55
N ASN A 100 -5.07 -1.83 5.35
CA ASN A 100 -4.74 -2.65 4.18
C ASN A 100 -5.14 -1.97 2.86
N CYS A 101 -4.98 -0.65 2.77
CA CYS A 101 -4.73 -0.04 1.48
C CYS A 101 -3.53 -0.77 0.85
N GLY A 102 -3.66 -1.14 -0.42
CA GLY A 102 -2.72 -2.01 -1.07
C GLY A 102 -2.96 -2.11 -2.56
N THR A 103 -2.04 -2.78 -3.24
CA THR A 103 -2.00 -2.86 -4.70
C THR A 103 -2.03 -4.30 -5.16
N ARG A 104 -2.50 -4.48 -6.39
CA ARG A 104 -2.63 -5.78 -7.02
C ARG A 104 -2.34 -5.68 -8.52
N VAL A 105 -1.63 -6.67 -9.06
CA VAL A 105 -1.31 -6.76 -10.49
C VAL A 105 -1.82 -8.07 -11.08
N ILE A 106 -2.52 -7.99 -12.21
CA ILE A 106 -3.02 -9.15 -12.97
C ILE A 106 -2.31 -9.16 -14.32
N THR A 107 -1.72 -10.29 -14.68
CA THR A 107 -1.10 -10.51 -15.98
C THR A 107 -2.15 -10.73 -17.07
N THR A 108 -1.75 -10.53 -18.32
CA THR A 108 -2.51 -10.98 -19.48
C THR A 108 -1.55 -11.49 -20.55
N THR A 109 -2.04 -12.26 -21.52
CA THR A 109 -1.30 -12.58 -22.76
C THR A 109 -1.47 -11.50 -23.84
N LEU A 110 -2.22 -10.44 -23.56
CA LEU A 110 -2.50 -9.39 -24.54
C LEU A 110 -1.27 -8.51 -24.73
N ARG A 111 -1.06 -8.08 -25.97
CA ARG A 111 -0.08 -7.06 -26.33
C ARG A 111 -0.75 -5.71 -26.47
N GLU A 112 0.04 -4.63 -26.39
CA GLU A 112 -0.47 -3.28 -26.56
C GLU A 112 -1.23 -3.11 -27.88
N GLU A 113 -0.72 -3.69 -28.97
CA GLU A 113 -1.37 -3.68 -30.29
C GLU A 113 -2.74 -4.35 -30.32
N ASP A 114 -2.97 -5.38 -29.49
CA ASP A 114 -4.26 -6.04 -29.34
C ASP A 114 -5.27 -5.14 -28.62
N VAL A 115 -4.79 -4.38 -27.64
CA VAL A 115 -5.64 -3.60 -26.72
C VAL A 115 -5.92 -2.21 -27.26
N ARG A 116 -5.00 -1.57 -27.98
CA ARG A 116 -5.17 -0.20 -28.50
C ARG A 116 -6.49 0.02 -29.26
N PRO A 117 -6.94 -0.87 -30.16
CA PRO A 117 -8.21 -0.71 -30.87
C PRO A 117 -9.45 -0.75 -29.96
N ILE A 118 -9.38 -1.52 -28.86
CA ILE A 118 -10.51 -1.75 -27.93
C ILE A 118 -10.38 -0.98 -26.61
N LEU A 119 -9.30 -0.22 -26.42
CA LEU A 119 -8.90 0.38 -25.14
C LEU A 119 -9.99 1.26 -24.53
N ARG A 120 -10.67 2.07 -25.36
CA ARG A 120 -11.75 2.95 -24.87
C ARG A 120 -12.95 2.14 -24.37
N GLU A 121 -13.29 1.05 -25.06
CA GLU A 121 -14.34 0.12 -24.63
C GLU A 121 -13.94 -0.61 -23.36
N LEU A 122 -12.71 -1.13 -23.30
CA LEU A 122 -12.18 -1.82 -22.13
C LEU A 122 -12.20 -0.93 -20.88
N VAL A 123 -11.66 0.28 -20.97
CA VAL A 123 -11.66 1.24 -19.84
C VAL A 123 -13.09 1.61 -19.42
N ASN A 124 -14.01 1.77 -20.37
CA ASN A 124 -15.42 2.00 -20.05
C ASN A 124 -16.05 0.81 -19.32
N GLN A 125 -15.74 -0.42 -19.74
CA GLN A 125 -16.27 -1.64 -19.12
C GLN A 125 -15.69 -1.83 -17.71
N LEU A 126 -14.38 -1.63 -17.54
CA LEU A 126 -13.70 -1.68 -16.23
C LEU A 126 -14.29 -0.63 -15.26
N TYR A 127 -14.50 0.61 -15.72
CA TYR A 127 -15.13 1.66 -14.92
C TYR A 127 -16.55 1.30 -14.46
N ARG A 128 -17.31 0.54 -15.27
CA ARG A 128 -18.66 0.10 -14.92
C ARG A 128 -18.64 -1.07 -13.94
N ASP A 129 -17.77 -2.05 -14.16
CA ASP A 129 -17.77 -3.32 -13.42
C ASP A 129 -17.01 -3.26 -12.10
N ALA A 130 -16.02 -2.37 -11.99
CA ALA A 130 -15.26 -2.07 -10.79
C ALA A 130 -15.37 -0.57 -10.46
N PRO A 131 -16.55 -0.10 -10.02
CA PRO A 131 -16.86 1.32 -9.95
C PRO A 131 -15.94 2.04 -8.96
N PRO A 132 -15.32 3.16 -9.38
CA PRO A 132 -14.57 4.01 -8.48
C PRO A 132 -15.46 5.08 -7.83
N GLY A 133 -14.89 5.80 -6.87
CA GLY A 133 -15.50 6.99 -6.27
C GLY A 133 -16.17 6.80 -4.91
N MET A 134 -16.76 7.91 -4.42
CA MET A 134 -17.51 7.91 -3.16
C MET A 134 -18.94 7.42 -3.40
N GLY A 135 -19.40 6.48 -2.57
CA GLY A 135 -20.78 5.98 -2.63
C GLY A 135 -21.07 4.99 -3.77
N GLY A 136 -20.04 4.52 -4.48
CA GLY A 136 -20.17 3.35 -5.35
C GLY A 136 -20.75 2.17 -4.58
N LYS A 137 -21.74 1.50 -5.16
CA LYS A 137 -22.32 0.30 -4.57
C LYS A 137 -21.61 -0.91 -5.13
N GLY A 138 -21.16 -1.77 -4.24
CA GLY A 138 -20.64 -3.07 -4.57
C GLY A 138 -21.55 -3.90 -5.46
N PHE A 139 -20.97 -4.81 -6.24
CA PHE A 139 -21.75 -5.82 -6.96
C PHE A 139 -22.30 -6.91 -6.02
N LEU A 140 -21.69 -7.04 -4.83
CA LEU A 140 -22.11 -7.97 -3.78
C LEU A 140 -23.03 -7.28 -2.78
N ARG A 141 -24.08 -7.99 -2.40
CA ARG A 141 -24.96 -7.60 -1.28
C ARG A 141 -24.78 -8.62 -0.18
N LEU A 142 -24.12 -8.20 0.89
CA LEU A 142 -23.93 -9.03 2.07
C LEU A 142 -24.99 -8.74 3.13
N ASN A 143 -25.37 -9.76 3.87
CA ASN A 143 -26.00 -9.60 5.17
C ASN A 143 -24.95 -9.49 6.29
N ARG A 144 -25.40 -9.32 7.54
CA ARG A 144 -24.49 -9.14 8.69
C ARG A 144 -23.61 -10.37 8.96
N GLN A 145 -24.21 -11.56 8.94
CA GLN A 145 -23.50 -12.82 9.18
C GLN A 145 -22.44 -13.08 8.10
N GLU A 146 -22.78 -12.81 6.84
CA GLU A 146 -21.82 -12.92 5.74
C GLU A 146 -20.64 -11.95 5.89
N LEU A 147 -20.89 -10.75 6.41
CA LEU A 147 -19.81 -9.80 6.72
C LEU A 147 -18.93 -10.32 7.87
N ASP A 148 -19.49 -10.95 8.90
CA ASP A 148 -18.71 -11.57 9.99
C ASP A 148 -17.81 -12.67 9.46
N GLU A 149 -18.35 -13.58 8.65
CA GLU A 149 -17.57 -14.64 8.00
C GLU A 149 -16.46 -14.05 7.11
N LEU A 150 -16.76 -12.99 6.34
CA LEU A 150 -15.80 -12.30 5.48
C LEU A 150 -14.69 -11.63 6.29
N MET A 151 -15.01 -11.00 7.42
CA MET A 151 -13.99 -10.40 8.31
C MET A 151 -13.04 -11.44 8.88
N VAL A 152 -13.47 -12.68 9.09
CA VAL A 152 -12.64 -13.78 9.60
C VAL A 152 -11.86 -14.47 8.49
N GLN A 153 -12.45 -14.64 7.31
CA GLN A 153 -11.86 -15.46 6.24
C GLN A 153 -11.15 -14.66 5.14
N GLY A 154 -11.41 -13.36 5.03
CA GLY A 154 -10.79 -12.47 4.05
C GLY A 154 -11.03 -12.89 2.60
N ALA A 155 -9.99 -12.91 1.77
CA ALA A 155 -10.11 -13.29 0.36
C ALA A 155 -10.59 -14.74 0.16
N ARG A 156 -10.34 -15.64 1.13
CA ARG A 156 -10.82 -17.03 1.06
C ARG A 156 -12.33 -17.11 0.95
N TRP A 157 -13.05 -16.29 1.72
CA TRP A 157 -14.52 -16.20 1.69
C TRP A 157 -15.05 -15.93 0.28
N MET A 158 -14.36 -15.06 -0.45
CA MET A 158 -14.71 -14.68 -1.83
C MET A 158 -14.46 -15.84 -2.79
N VAL A 159 -13.30 -16.51 -2.69
CA VAL A 159 -12.93 -17.64 -3.55
C VAL A 159 -13.87 -18.82 -3.35
N GLU A 160 -14.21 -19.16 -2.11
CA GLU A 160 -15.17 -20.25 -1.79
C GLU A 160 -16.58 -20.01 -2.36
N ARG A 161 -16.90 -18.76 -2.70
CA ARG A 161 -18.17 -18.35 -3.31
C ARG A 161 -18.06 -18.09 -4.82
N GLY A 162 -16.94 -18.47 -5.43
CA GLY A 162 -16.72 -18.39 -6.88
C GLY A 162 -16.20 -17.04 -7.38
N TYR A 163 -15.76 -16.15 -6.50
CA TYR A 163 -15.17 -14.87 -6.88
C TYR A 163 -13.65 -14.97 -7.04
N GLY A 164 -13.23 -15.64 -8.11
CA GLY A 164 -11.83 -15.93 -8.44
C GLY A 164 -11.46 -17.36 -8.07
N ASP A 165 -10.16 -17.65 -7.99
CA ASP A 165 -9.66 -19.03 -7.95
C ASP A 165 -8.86 -19.34 -6.69
N PRO A 166 -8.78 -20.63 -6.30
CA PRO A 166 -7.91 -21.07 -5.20
C PRO A 166 -6.46 -20.59 -5.33
N GLU A 167 -5.89 -20.62 -6.55
CA GLU A 167 -4.50 -20.20 -6.79
C GLU A 167 -4.25 -18.70 -6.56
N ASP A 168 -5.30 -17.86 -6.56
CA ASP A 168 -5.15 -16.44 -6.22
C ASP A 168 -4.64 -16.31 -4.78
N LEU A 169 -5.09 -17.18 -3.86
CA LEU A 169 -4.73 -17.13 -2.45
C LEU A 169 -3.24 -17.42 -2.21
N ASP A 170 -2.55 -18.12 -3.11
CA ASP A 170 -1.14 -18.45 -2.94
C ASP A 170 -0.23 -17.23 -3.13
N VAL A 171 -0.72 -16.22 -3.85
CA VAL A 171 0.04 -15.02 -4.24
C VAL A 171 -0.59 -13.75 -3.67
N ILE A 172 -1.45 -13.86 -2.66
CA ILE A 172 -1.88 -12.73 -1.85
C ILE A 172 -1.05 -12.73 -0.57
N GLU A 173 -0.57 -11.56 -0.15
CA GLU A 173 0.08 -11.42 1.15
C GLU A 173 -0.78 -12.05 2.27
N SER A 174 -0.15 -12.86 3.14
CA SER A 174 -0.83 -13.61 4.19
C SER A 174 -1.98 -14.51 3.68
N HIS A 175 -1.91 -14.98 2.42
CA HIS A 175 -3.00 -15.71 1.77
C HIS A 175 -4.35 -14.96 1.79
N GLY A 176 -4.29 -13.62 1.86
CA GLY A 176 -5.47 -12.75 1.91
C GLY A 176 -6.25 -12.82 3.22
N CYS A 177 -5.63 -13.28 4.30
CA CYS A 177 -6.27 -13.37 5.61
C CYS A 177 -5.28 -13.22 6.77
N LEU A 178 -5.58 -12.33 7.72
CA LEU A 178 -5.01 -12.33 9.06
C LEU A 178 -5.92 -13.12 9.99
N ALA A 179 -5.35 -14.13 10.67
CA ALA A 179 -6.10 -15.11 11.46
C ALA A 179 -6.75 -14.53 12.74
N ASP A 180 -6.15 -13.49 13.32
CA ASP A 180 -6.59 -12.92 14.61
C ASP A 180 -7.71 -11.87 14.46
N ALA A 181 -8.44 -11.89 13.34
CA ALA A 181 -9.55 -10.98 13.12
C ALA A 181 -10.68 -11.20 14.14
N ASP A 182 -11.11 -10.12 14.79
CA ASP A 182 -12.18 -10.13 15.78
C ASP A 182 -13.35 -9.26 15.32
N PRO A 183 -14.44 -9.86 14.79
CA PRO A 183 -15.65 -9.16 14.44
C PRO A 183 -16.27 -8.35 15.59
N ASP A 184 -16.20 -8.83 16.83
CA ASP A 184 -16.84 -8.17 17.98
C ASP A 184 -16.11 -6.87 18.35
N ALA A 185 -14.83 -6.77 17.98
CA ALA A 185 -14.01 -5.57 18.11
C ALA A 185 -14.34 -4.49 17.05
N VAL A 186 -15.23 -4.77 16.09
CA VAL A 186 -15.59 -3.85 15.00
C VAL A 186 -16.94 -3.18 15.28
N SER A 187 -16.97 -1.84 15.25
CA SER A 187 -18.18 -1.07 15.51
C SER A 187 -19.29 -1.27 14.45
N GLU A 188 -20.55 -1.12 14.87
CA GLU A 188 -21.70 -1.12 13.98
C GLU A 188 -21.58 -0.09 12.84
N ARG A 189 -20.96 1.06 13.13
CA ARG A 189 -20.74 2.11 12.12
C ARG A 189 -19.75 1.66 11.06
N ALA A 190 -18.67 0.96 11.43
CA ALA A 190 -17.72 0.41 10.47
C ALA A 190 -18.38 -0.66 9.59
N ARG A 191 -19.16 -1.55 10.21
CA ARG A 191 -19.95 -2.59 9.53
C ARG A 191 -20.90 -2.00 8.48
N GLN A 192 -21.69 -1.00 8.86
CA GLN A 192 -22.61 -0.31 7.94
C GLN A 192 -21.90 0.31 6.73
N ARG A 193 -20.72 0.92 6.95
CA ARG A 193 -19.92 1.48 5.85
C ARG A 193 -19.35 0.40 4.93
N GLY A 194 -18.89 -0.72 5.49
CA GLY A 194 -18.37 -1.86 4.72
C GLY A 194 -19.41 -2.52 3.83
N LEU A 195 -20.62 -2.80 4.36
CA LEU A 195 -21.71 -3.45 3.63
C LEU A 195 -22.08 -2.73 2.32
N ALA A 196 -21.95 -1.40 2.28
CA ALA A 196 -22.29 -0.63 1.09
C ALA A 196 -21.19 -0.61 0.00
N GLN A 197 -19.95 -0.97 0.34
CA GLN A 197 -18.77 -0.58 -0.44
C GLN A 197 -17.88 -1.75 -0.92
N LEU A 198 -18.20 -2.99 -0.58
CA LEU A 198 -17.43 -4.17 -1.02
C LEU A 198 -17.45 -4.33 -2.55
N GLY A 199 -16.31 -4.57 -3.18
CA GLY A 199 -16.17 -4.67 -4.64
C GLY A 199 -16.10 -3.31 -5.34
N THR A 200 -15.55 -2.28 -4.69
CA THR A 200 -15.38 -0.93 -5.26
C THR A 200 -13.96 -0.41 -5.09
N ILE A 201 -13.47 0.37 -6.06
CA ILE A 201 -12.11 0.95 -6.04
C ILE A 201 -12.04 2.08 -5.00
N GLY A 202 -12.97 3.03 -5.10
CA GLY A 202 -12.98 4.24 -4.28
C GLY A 202 -12.35 5.48 -4.86
N SER A 203 -12.08 6.44 -3.98
CA SER A 203 -11.56 7.78 -4.28
C SER A 203 -10.18 8.00 -3.64
N GLY A 204 -9.63 9.21 -3.80
CA GLY A 204 -8.30 9.55 -3.29
C GLY A 204 -7.21 9.02 -4.23
N ASN A 205 -6.17 8.39 -3.71
CA ASN A 205 -5.11 7.81 -4.53
C ASN A 205 -5.50 6.48 -5.18
N HIS A 206 -6.67 5.90 -4.89
CA HIS A 206 -7.12 4.65 -5.49
C HIS A 206 -7.39 4.79 -7.00
N PHE A 207 -7.15 3.71 -7.73
CA PHE A 207 -7.32 3.64 -9.18
C PHE A 207 -7.36 2.18 -9.66
N LEU A 208 -7.74 2.00 -10.91
CA LEU A 208 -7.48 0.79 -11.71
C LEU A 208 -6.96 1.23 -13.07
N GLU A 209 -5.83 0.67 -13.47
CA GLU A 209 -5.10 1.01 -14.68
C GLU A 209 -4.89 -0.20 -15.58
N VAL A 210 -5.06 0.03 -16.87
CA VAL A 210 -4.54 -0.82 -17.94
C VAL A 210 -3.14 -0.29 -18.25
N GLN A 211 -2.12 -1.10 -18.00
CA GLN A 211 -0.73 -0.71 -18.18
C GLN A 211 -0.03 -1.62 -19.19
N VAL A 212 1.06 -1.13 -19.77
CA VAL A 212 1.92 -1.87 -20.69
C VAL A 212 3.31 -1.96 -20.06
N VAL A 213 3.85 -3.17 -19.94
CA VAL A 213 5.25 -3.38 -19.58
C VAL A 213 6.11 -2.74 -20.66
N ASP A 214 6.92 -1.73 -20.33
CA ASP A 214 7.75 -1.02 -21.32
C ASP A 214 9.25 -1.30 -21.15
N GLN A 215 9.66 -1.76 -19.97
CA GLN A 215 11.04 -2.12 -19.67
C GLN A 215 11.09 -3.30 -18.70
N VAL A 216 12.02 -4.23 -18.94
CA VAL A 216 12.37 -5.32 -18.02
C VAL A 216 13.82 -5.12 -17.58
N PHE A 217 14.06 -5.17 -16.26
CA PHE A 217 15.37 -5.00 -15.63
C PHE A 217 15.93 -6.34 -15.13
N ASP A 218 15.05 -7.26 -14.74
CA ASP A 218 15.39 -8.64 -14.34
C ASP A 218 14.49 -9.63 -15.05
N GLU A 219 15.06 -10.36 -16.02
CA GLU A 219 14.35 -11.36 -16.81
C GLU A 219 13.91 -12.60 -15.99
N GLU A 220 14.66 -12.97 -14.95
CA GLU A 220 14.35 -14.15 -14.14
C GLU A 220 13.12 -13.88 -13.27
N ALA A 221 13.14 -12.78 -12.52
CA ALA A 221 11.99 -12.37 -11.72
C ALA A 221 10.78 -11.99 -12.59
N ALA A 222 10.99 -11.33 -13.72
CA ALA A 222 9.90 -11.00 -14.65
C ALA A 222 9.19 -12.27 -15.13
N ARG A 223 9.96 -13.29 -15.55
CA ARG A 223 9.39 -14.59 -15.97
C ARG A 223 8.67 -15.30 -14.83
N ALA A 224 9.23 -15.28 -13.61
CA ALA A 224 8.56 -15.83 -12.44
C ALA A 224 7.20 -15.15 -12.22
N PHE A 225 7.12 -13.83 -12.42
CA PHE A 225 5.90 -13.03 -12.29
C PHE A 225 4.90 -13.20 -13.45
N GLY A 226 5.21 -14.05 -14.44
CA GLY A 226 4.37 -14.22 -15.63
C GLY A 226 4.48 -13.06 -16.62
N LEU A 227 5.58 -12.29 -16.54
CA LEU A 227 5.89 -11.25 -17.52
C LEU A 227 6.74 -11.81 -18.66
N ASP A 228 6.29 -11.63 -19.90
CA ASP A 228 6.93 -12.17 -21.09
C ASP A 228 7.77 -11.15 -21.88
N GLY A 229 7.80 -9.90 -21.42
CA GLY A 229 8.64 -8.84 -21.94
C GLY A 229 7.90 -7.55 -22.29
N PRO A 230 8.61 -6.57 -22.87
CA PRO A 230 8.00 -5.31 -23.30
C PRO A 230 6.81 -5.50 -24.26
N GLY A 231 5.82 -4.64 -24.13
CA GLY A 231 4.58 -4.66 -24.90
C GLY A 231 3.45 -5.50 -24.28
N GLN A 232 3.73 -6.33 -23.26
CA GLN A 232 2.69 -7.07 -22.54
C GLN A 232 1.77 -6.13 -21.77
N VAL A 233 0.46 -6.39 -21.82
CA VAL A 233 -0.55 -5.65 -21.07
C VAL A 233 -0.78 -6.31 -19.71
N VAL A 234 -0.84 -5.49 -18.67
CA VAL A 234 -1.19 -5.89 -17.31
C VAL A 234 -2.28 -4.97 -16.75
N ILE A 235 -3.03 -5.46 -15.78
CA ILE A 235 -3.96 -4.63 -15.01
C ILE A 235 -3.35 -4.37 -13.63
N PHE A 236 -3.10 -3.10 -13.34
CA PHE A 236 -2.58 -2.67 -12.04
C PHE A 236 -3.69 -1.89 -11.34
N PHE A 237 -4.05 -2.27 -10.11
CA PHE A 237 -5.03 -1.49 -9.37
C PHE A 237 -4.67 -1.33 -7.90
N HIS A 238 -5.21 -0.26 -7.32
CA HIS A 238 -4.94 0.21 -5.97
C HIS A 238 -6.26 0.46 -5.26
N CYS A 239 -6.53 -0.29 -4.19
CA CYS A 239 -7.60 0.03 -3.25
C CYS A 239 -7.35 -0.57 -1.86
N GLY A 240 -8.16 -0.16 -0.89
CA GLY A 240 -8.10 -0.64 0.49
C GLY A 240 -9.42 -1.13 1.05
N SER A 241 -9.54 -0.98 2.37
CA SER A 241 -10.70 -1.34 3.19
C SER A 241 -11.88 -0.38 3.05
N ARG A 242 -11.76 0.66 2.22
CA ARG A 242 -12.83 1.63 1.98
C ARG A 242 -13.20 2.37 3.28
N GLY A 243 -14.48 2.70 3.44
CA GLY A 243 -14.98 3.34 4.66
C GLY A 243 -14.95 2.43 5.89
N PHE A 244 -14.79 1.11 5.72
CA PHE A 244 -14.75 0.15 6.81
C PHE A 244 -13.51 0.37 7.68
N GLY A 245 -12.30 0.24 7.13
CA GLY A 245 -11.07 0.40 7.92
C GLY A 245 -10.83 1.83 8.36
N HIS A 246 -11.26 2.82 7.56
CA HIS A 246 -11.25 4.23 8.01
C HIS A 246 -12.05 4.41 9.31
N GLN A 247 -13.22 3.76 9.41
CA GLN A 247 -14.03 3.87 10.63
C GLN A 247 -13.37 3.13 11.79
N VAL A 248 -12.82 1.93 11.56
CA VAL A 248 -12.05 1.19 12.58
C VAL A 248 -10.90 2.06 13.11
N CYS A 249 -10.08 2.65 12.25
CA CYS A 249 -8.99 3.52 12.67
C CYS A 249 -9.51 4.72 13.49
N GLN A 250 -10.57 5.39 13.03
CA GLN A 250 -11.16 6.52 13.75
C GLN A 250 -11.71 6.12 15.14
N ASP A 251 -12.35 4.96 15.25
CA ASP A 251 -12.93 4.49 16.49
C ASP A 251 -11.82 4.17 17.50
N TYR A 252 -10.77 3.48 17.07
CA TYR A 252 -9.65 3.10 17.94
C TYR A 252 -8.73 4.27 18.27
N LEU A 253 -8.61 5.31 17.45
CA LEU A 253 -7.91 6.53 17.86
C LEU A 253 -8.51 7.12 19.14
N ARG A 254 -9.84 7.15 19.27
CA ARG A 254 -10.51 7.62 20.50
C ARG A 254 -10.27 6.70 21.70
N VAL A 255 -10.22 5.39 21.46
CA VAL A 255 -9.87 4.41 22.49
C VAL A 255 -8.44 4.66 22.97
N MET A 256 -7.49 4.84 22.04
CA MET A 256 -6.08 5.06 22.34
C MET A 256 -5.84 6.40 23.05
N GLU A 257 -6.58 7.46 22.70
CA GLU A 257 -6.54 8.74 23.42
C GLU A 257 -6.81 8.57 24.92
N THR A 258 -7.72 7.66 25.29
CA THR A 258 -7.99 7.33 26.70
C THR A 258 -6.93 6.39 27.28
N ALA A 259 -6.44 5.44 26.48
CA ALA A 259 -5.45 4.45 26.90
C ALA A 259 -4.09 5.08 27.28
N ILE A 260 -3.66 6.14 26.59
CA ILE A 260 -2.43 6.89 26.92
C ILE A 260 -2.41 7.29 28.40
N ALA A 261 -3.49 7.87 28.92
CA ALA A 261 -3.57 8.29 30.32
C ALA A 261 -3.55 7.08 31.28
N LYS A 262 -4.29 6.02 30.94
CA LYS A 262 -4.36 4.77 31.71
C LYS A 262 -3.00 4.10 31.87
N TYR A 263 -2.20 4.09 30.80
CA TYR A 263 -0.88 3.45 30.75
C TYR A 263 0.29 4.43 30.94
N GLN A 264 0.00 5.69 31.29
CA GLN A 264 1.00 6.73 31.55
C GLN A 264 2.02 6.90 30.40
N ILE A 265 1.53 6.86 29.16
CA ILE A 265 2.37 7.02 27.97
C ILE A 265 2.52 8.50 27.66
N GLU A 266 3.73 9.02 27.71
CA GLU A 266 4.03 10.38 27.25
C GLU A 266 4.26 10.39 25.74
N LEU A 267 3.58 11.30 25.04
CA LEU A 267 3.70 11.45 23.60
C LEU A 267 4.12 12.87 23.22
N PRO A 268 5.08 13.03 22.30
CA PRO A 268 5.45 14.35 21.77
C PRO A 268 4.36 14.95 20.87
N ASP A 269 3.45 14.12 20.37
CA ASP A 269 2.31 14.51 19.55
C ASP A 269 1.09 13.62 19.89
N LYS A 270 -0.08 14.24 20.10
CA LYS A 270 -1.33 13.52 20.38
C LYS A 270 -1.76 12.59 19.24
N GLN A 271 -1.34 12.87 18.00
CA GLN A 271 -1.63 12.02 16.85
C GLN A 271 -0.91 10.66 16.89
N LEU A 272 0.08 10.48 17.79
CA LEU A 272 0.73 9.20 18.06
C LEU A 272 -0.04 8.32 19.05
N ALA A 273 -1.35 8.55 19.21
CA ALA A 273 -2.18 7.78 20.12
C ALA A 273 -1.98 6.27 19.94
N CYS A 274 -1.70 5.60 21.06
CA CYS A 274 -1.33 4.18 21.10
C CYS A 274 -1.72 3.53 22.43
N ALA A 275 -1.64 2.20 22.46
CA ALA A 275 -1.75 1.40 23.68
C ALA A 275 -0.71 0.27 23.65
N PRO A 276 -0.32 -0.30 24.80
CA PRO A 276 0.55 -1.48 24.82
C PRO A 276 -0.07 -2.62 24.02
N ILE A 277 0.73 -3.33 23.22
CA ILE A 277 0.25 -4.42 22.34
C ILE A 277 -0.49 -5.50 23.14
N SER A 278 0.00 -5.80 24.34
CA SER A 278 -0.55 -6.81 25.25
C SER A 278 -1.83 -6.36 25.98
N SER A 279 -2.19 -5.08 25.90
CA SER A 279 -3.35 -4.52 26.60
C SER A 279 -4.68 -4.93 25.96
N PRO A 280 -5.81 -4.87 26.68
CA PRO A 280 -7.13 -5.11 26.10
C PRO A 280 -7.42 -4.21 24.89
N GLU A 281 -7.08 -2.92 24.98
CA GLU A 281 -7.26 -1.95 23.89
C GLU A 281 -6.36 -2.26 22.69
N GLY A 282 -5.10 -2.64 22.93
CA GLY A 282 -4.16 -3.03 21.88
C GLY A 282 -4.60 -4.29 21.13
N LYS A 283 -5.01 -5.33 21.87
CA LYS A 283 -5.53 -6.58 21.28
C LYS A 283 -6.82 -6.37 20.50
N ALA A 284 -7.76 -5.60 21.05
CA ALA A 284 -9.01 -5.28 20.37
C ALA A 284 -8.74 -4.50 19.07
N TYR A 285 -7.82 -3.52 19.09
CA TYR A 285 -7.43 -2.82 17.86
C TYR A 285 -6.80 -3.76 16.83
N LEU A 286 -5.87 -4.63 17.24
CA LEU A 286 -5.24 -5.57 16.32
C LEU A 286 -6.26 -6.54 15.70
N GLY A 287 -7.23 -7.03 16.49
CA GLY A 287 -8.33 -7.85 15.98
C GLY A 287 -9.24 -7.10 15.01
N ALA A 288 -9.62 -5.87 15.32
CA ALA A 288 -10.41 -5.02 14.41
C ALA A 288 -9.63 -4.61 13.15
N MET A 289 -8.32 -4.38 13.27
CA MET A 289 -7.43 -4.09 12.15
C MET A 289 -7.28 -5.31 11.25
N ALA A 290 -7.14 -6.52 11.82
CA ALA A 290 -7.15 -7.77 11.06
C ALA A 290 -8.47 -7.96 10.30
N ALA A 291 -9.62 -7.68 10.93
CA ALA A 291 -10.91 -7.68 10.24
C ALA A 291 -10.97 -6.65 9.09
N GLY A 292 -10.41 -5.45 9.29
CA GLY A 292 -10.26 -4.44 8.24
C GLY A 292 -9.36 -4.85 7.09
N ALA A 293 -8.26 -5.56 7.40
CA ALA A 293 -7.36 -6.11 6.41
C ALA A 293 -8.02 -7.21 5.58
N ASN A 294 -8.74 -8.12 6.24
CA ASN A 294 -9.49 -9.19 5.60
C ASN A 294 -10.59 -8.65 4.69
N PHE A 295 -11.30 -7.60 5.12
CA PHE A 295 -12.26 -6.88 4.29
C PHE A 295 -11.59 -6.29 3.02
N ALA A 296 -10.41 -5.68 3.14
CA ALA A 296 -9.70 -5.11 2.01
C ALA A 296 -9.22 -6.17 0.99
N TRP A 297 -8.70 -7.31 1.46
CA TRP A 297 -8.33 -8.40 0.56
C TRP A 297 -9.55 -9.02 -0.13
N ALA A 298 -10.66 -9.19 0.59
CA ALA A 298 -11.92 -9.62 -0.02
C ALA A 298 -12.42 -8.61 -1.07
N ASN A 299 -12.29 -7.31 -0.80
CA ASN A 299 -12.61 -6.24 -1.75
C ASN A 299 -11.76 -6.37 -3.03
N ARG A 300 -10.42 -6.48 -2.90
CA ARG A 300 -9.52 -6.66 -4.04
C ARG A 300 -9.79 -7.96 -4.80
N GLN A 301 -10.18 -9.02 -4.11
CA GLN A 301 -10.57 -10.29 -4.73
C GLN A 301 -11.85 -10.14 -5.57
N GLY A 302 -12.87 -9.46 -5.04
CA GLY A 302 -14.09 -9.15 -5.80
C GLY A 302 -13.81 -8.28 -7.03
N ILE A 303 -12.93 -7.28 -6.91
CA ILE A 303 -12.51 -6.43 -8.03
C ILE A 303 -11.75 -7.26 -9.09
N THR A 304 -10.85 -8.16 -8.66
CA THR A 304 -10.13 -9.08 -9.56
C THR A 304 -11.09 -9.91 -10.40
N HIS A 305 -12.13 -10.47 -9.77
CA HIS A 305 -13.18 -11.21 -10.48
C HIS A 305 -13.89 -10.35 -11.52
N GLN A 306 -14.25 -9.11 -11.18
CA GLN A 306 -14.92 -8.18 -12.09
C GLN A 306 -14.01 -7.76 -13.26
N ILE A 307 -12.72 -7.52 -13.01
CA ILE A 307 -11.71 -7.24 -14.05
C ILE A 307 -11.64 -8.40 -15.05
N ARG A 308 -11.55 -9.64 -14.54
CA ARG A 308 -11.50 -10.84 -15.39
C ARG A 308 -12.73 -10.95 -16.29
N ARG A 309 -13.93 -10.72 -15.73
CA ARG A 309 -15.18 -10.71 -16.48
C ARG A 309 -15.22 -9.60 -17.54
N ALA A 310 -14.74 -8.40 -17.21
CA ALA A 310 -14.67 -7.29 -18.15
C ALA A 310 -13.75 -7.60 -19.34
N LEU A 311 -12.57 -8.18 -19.10
CA LEU A 311 -11.63 -8.58 -20.14
C LEU A 311 -12.19 -9.68 -21.04
N VAL A 312 -12.77 -10.73 -20.47
CA VAL A 312 -13.45 -11.81 -21.23
C VAL A 312 -14.56 -11.23 -22.10
N LYS A 313 -15.39 -10.34 -21.54
CA LYS A 313 -16.51 -9.73 -22.26
C LYS A 313 -16.07 -8.87 -23.44
N VAL A 314 -15.08 -8.00 -23.25
CA VAL A 314 -14.65 -7.03 -24.27
C VAL A 314 -13.80 -7.71 -25.35
N THR A 315 -12.98 -8.70 -24.99
CA THR A 315 -12.13 -9.41 -25.97
C THR A 315 -12.83 -10.59 -26.64
N GLY A 316 -13.90 -11.13 -26.05
CA GLY A 316 -14.56 -12.35 -26.50
C GLY A 316 -13.72 -13.63 -26.34
N ARG A 317 -12.55 -13.54 -25.70
CA ARG A 317 -11.64 -14.67 -25.45
C ARG A 317 -11.93 -15.33 -24.10
N SER A 318 -11.62 -16.61 -23.99
CA SER A 318 -11.73 -17.30 -22.71
C SER A 318 -10.72 -16.75 -21.71
N ARG A 319 -10.94 -17.00 -20.42
CA ARG A 319 -10.03 -16.57 -19.37
C ARG A 319 -8.63 -17.20 -19.52
N ASP A 320 -8.59 -18.48 -19.89
CA ASP A 320 -7.36 -19.23 -20.05
C ASP A 320 -6.55 -18.69 -21.23
N ASP A 321 -7.24 -18.38 -22.35
CA ASP A 321 -6.59 -17.76 -23.51
C ASP A 321 -5.99 -16.39 -23.19
N LEU A 322 -6.56 -15.67 -22.22
CA LEU A 322 -6.10 -14.34 -21.81
C LEU A 322 -5.02 -14.38 -20.73
N GLY A 323 -4.72 -15.54 -20.13
CA GLY A 323 -3.71 -15.69 -19.08
C GLY A 323 -3.91 -14.75 -17.89
N LEU A 324 -5.14 -14.64 -17.39
CA LEU A 324 -5.52 -13.67 -16.34
C LEU A 324 -5.11 -14.11 -14.93
N HIS A 325 -3.80 -14.26 -14.70
CA HIS A 325 -3.25 -14.70 -13.42
C HIS A 325 -2.85 -13.51 -12.54
N LEU A 326 -3.10 -13.66 -11.25
CA LEU A 326 -2.63 -12.73 -10.23
C LEU A 326 -1.10 -12.82 -10.12
N VAL A 327 -0.39 -11.69 -10.26
CA VAL A 327 1.05 -11.60 -9.97
C VAL A 327 1.24 -11.60 -8.46
N TYR A 328 0.71 -10.58 -7.80
CA TYR A 328 0.78 -10.46 -6.35
C TYR A 328 -0.26 -9.45 -5.85
N ASP A 329 -0.56 -9.52 -4.56
CA ASP A 329 -1.32 -8.54 -3.80
C ASP A 329 -0.58 -8.22 -2.51
N VAL A 330 -0.31 -6.93 -2.28
CA VAL A 330 0.47 -6.49 -1.13
C VAL A 330 -0.17 -5.31 -0.41
N ALA A 331 -0.13 -5.34 0.91
CA ALA A 331 -0.57 -4.25 1.77
C ALA A 331 0.53 -3.19 1.90
N HIS A 332 0.13 -1.92 2.04
CA HIS A 332 1.05 -0.84 2.43
C HIS A 332 0.61 -0.01 3.64
N ASN A 333 -0.55 -0.31 4.22
CA ASN A 333 -1.04 0.27 5.47
C ASN A 333 -1.45 -0.88 6.41
N ILE A 334 -0.51 -1.43 7.17
CA ILE A 334 -0.78 -2.61 8.00
C ILE A 334 0.18 -2.68 9.19
N ALA A 335 -0.28 -3.27 10.30
CA ALA A 335 0.60 -3.74 11.36
C ALA A 335 0.62 -5.27 11.36
N LYS A 336 1.81 -5.88 11.45
CA LYS A 336 1.96 -7.34 11.47
C LYS A 336 2.88 -7.78 12.60
N ILE A 337 2.47 -8.83 13.29
CA ILE A 337 3.35 -9.54 14.24
C ILE A 337 4.27 -10.44 13.44
N GLU A 338 5.56 -10.14 13.46
CA GLU A 338 6.56 -10.80 12.64
C GLU A 338 7.76 -11.23 13.50
N ARG A 339 8.42 -12.32 13.10
CA ARG A 339 9.67 -12.77 13.71
C ARG A 339 10.84 -12.26 12.87
N HIS A 340 11.76 -11.59 13.54
CA HIS A 340 12.93 -10.97 12.93
C HIS A 340 14.18 -11.34 13.71
N ARG A 341 15.36 -11.02 13.16
CA ARG A 341 16.64 -11.16 13.87
C ARG A 341 17.24 -9.79 14.12
N LEU A 342 17.55 -9.50 15.38
CA LEU A 342 18.25 -8.29 15.80
C LEU A 342 19.51 -8.69 16.57
N ASN A 343 20.69 -8.25 16.11
CA ASN A 343 21.98 -8.59 16.72
C ASN A 343 22.17 -10.11 16.93
N GLY A 344 21.76 -10.91 15.96
CA GLY A 344 21.85 -12.37 15.99
C GLY A 344 20.82 -13.08 16.88
N ARG A 345 19.92 -12.36 17.55
CA ARG A 345 18.84 -12.93 18.38
C ARG A 345 17.50 -12.81 17.68
N GLU A 346 16.66 -13.83 17.81
CA GLU A 346 15.28 -13.76 17.35
C GLU A 346 14.48 -12.81 18.25
N VAL A 347 13.66 -11.97 17.61
CA VAL A 347 12.76 -11.04 18.28
C VAL A 347 11.40 -11.09 17.60
N THR A 348 10.33 -11.05 18.38
CA THR A 348 8.97 -10.91 17.86
C THR A 348 8.55 -9.45 17.99
N VAL A 349 8.20 -8.84 16.86
CA VAL A 349 7.86 -7.41 16.78
C VAL A 349 6.53 -7.20 16.06
N CYS A 350 5.80 -6.17 16.47
CA CYS A 350 4.71 -5.59 15.71
C CYS A 350 5.27 -4.53 14.75
N VAL A 351 5.42 -4.89 13.48
CA VAL A 351 5.91 -4.00 12.43
C VAL A 351 4.74 -3.20 11.88
N HIS A 352 4.75 -1.90 12.15
CA HIS A 352 3.84 -0.92 11.58
C HIS A 352 4.40 -0.46 10.25
N ARG A 353 3.60 -0.54 9.19
CA ARG A 353 3.91 0.00 7.87
C ARG A 353 2.78 0.92 7.44
N LYS A 354 3.09 2.19 7.16
CA LYS A 354 2.13 3.18 6.67
C LYS A 354 2.68 3.87 5.43
N GLY A 355 2.09 3.60 4.29
CA GLY A 355 2.70 3.88 3.00
C GLY A 355 4.05 3.17 2.86
N ALA A 356 4.15 1.93 3.34
CA ALA A 356 5.35 1.12 3.18
C ALA A 356 4.96 -0.35 3.01
N THR A 357 5.70 -1.08 2.19
CA THR A 357 5.34 -2.42 1.73
C THR A 357 6.29 -3.45 2.32
N ARG A 358 5.81 -4.68 2.54
CA ARG A 358 6.69 -5.81 2.86
C ARG A 358 7.59 -6.14 1.67
N ALA A 359 8.82 -6.58 1.93
CA ALA A 359 9.88 -6.81 0.94
C ALA A 359 10.84 -7.92 1.41
N PHE A 360 10.29 -9.12 1.67
CA PHE A 360 11.09 -10.27 2.11
C PHE A 360 12.04 -10.79 1.01
N PRO A 361 13.22 -11.31 1.40
CA PRO A 361 14.21 -11.78 0.44
C PRO A 361 13.80 -13.10 -0.22
N ALA A 362 14.56 -13.47 -1.27
CA ALA A 362 14.57 -14.84 -1.78
C ALA A 362 14.90 -15.83 -0.65
N GLY A 363 14.31 -17.03 -0.72
CA GLY A 363 14.45 -18.09 0.26
C GLY A 363 13.53 -17.97 1.47
N HIS A 364 12.93 -16.80 1.74
CA HIS A 364 12.08 -16.61 2.92
C HIS A 364 10.80 -17.47 2.84
N PRO A 365 10.41 -18.18 3.93
CA PRO A 365 9.28 -19.13 3.89
C PRO A 365 7.93 -18.48 3.57
N ASP A 366 7.70 -17.25 4.04
CA ASP A 366 6.46 -16.49 3.77
C ASP A 366 6.37 -15.91 2.34
N VAL A 367 7.40 -16.10 1.52
CA VAL A 367 7.33 -15.79 0.08
C VAL A 367 6.64 -16.97 -0.62
N PRO A 368 5.65 -16.71 -1.49
CA PRO A 368 4.99 -17.78 -2.24
C PRO A 368 6.01 -18.68 -2.92
N GLU A 369 5.73 -19.98 -2.98
CA GLU A 369 6.67 -20.97 -3.51
C GLU A 369 7.21 -20.61 -4.89
N ARG A 370 6.33 -20.15 -5.79
CA ARG A 370 6.70 -19.71 -7.15
C ARG A 370 7.61 -18.48 -7.22
N TYR A 371 7.68 -17.67 -6.16
CA TYR A 371 8.53 -16.48 -6.09
C TYR A 371 9.70 -16.65 -5.12
N ARG A 372 9.77 -17.79 -4.41
CA ARG A 372 10.75 -18.00 -3.34
C ARG A 372 12.18 -17.88 -3.85
N GLN A 373 12.47 -18.23 -5.09
CA GLN A 373 13.81 -18.10 -5.67
C GLN A 373 14.21 -16.66 -5.99
N VAL A 374 13.24 -15.79 -6.31
CA VAL A 374 13.51 -14.41 -6.79
C VAL A 374 13.25 -13.34 -5.73
N GLY A 375 12.45 -13.66 -4.71
CA GLY A 375 12.09 -12.77 -3.61
C GLY A 375 10.62 -12.35 -3.60
N HIS A 376 10.22 -11.67 -2.55
CA HIS A 376 8.86 -11.17 -2.35
C HIS A 376 8.51 -10.11 -3.40
N PRO A 377 7.40 -10.23 -4.18
CA PRO A 377 7.02 -9.20 -5.14
C PRO A 377 6.62 -7.90 -4.45
N VAL A 378 7.27 -6.81 -4.87
CA VAL A 378 6.99 -5.44 -4.44
C VAL A 378 6.31 -4.70 -5.58
N LEU A 379 5.14 -4.13 -5.29
CA LEU A 379 4.31 -3.41 -6.26
C LEU A 379 4.37 -1.91 -5.96
N VAL A 380 5.00 -1.13 -6.83
CA VAL A 380 5.22 0.31 -6.62
C VAL A 380 4.36 1.10 -7.62
N PRO A 381 3.11 1.46 -7.26
CA PRO A 381 2.29 2.34 -8.07
C PRO A 381 2.95 3.72 -8.22
N GLY A 382 2.91 4.23 -9.45
CA GLY A 382 3.12 5.65 -9.71
C GLY A 382 1.88 6.47 -9.41
N ASP A 383 1.93 7.72 -9.86
CA ASP A 383 0.79 8.62 -9.98
C ASP A 383 0.14 8.51 -11.35
N MET A 384 -1.04 9.12 -11.43
CA MET A 384 -1.92 9.05 -12.59
C MET A 384 -1.22 9.63 -13.84
N GLY A 385 -0.91 8.74 -14.78
CA GLY A 385 -0.27 9.08 -16.05
C GLY A 385 1.24 8.85 -16.09
N ARG A 386 1.88 8.43 -14.99
CA ARG A 386 3.28 8.02 -14.96
C ARG A 386 3.44 6.52 -14.75
N TYR A 387 4.69 6.09 -14.83
CA TYR A 387 5.08 4.69 -14.74
C TYR A 387 4.73 4.07 -13.38
N SER A 388 4.55 2.76 -13.35
CA SER A 388 4.58 1.94 -12.14
C SER A 388 5.71 0.91 -12.24
N PHE A 389 6.14 0.34 -11.12
CA PHE A 389 7.24 -0.63 -11.09
C PHE A 389 6.84 -1.92 -10.37
N LEU A 390 7.39 -3.02 -10.86
CA LEU A 390 7.56 -4.25 -10.10
C LEU A 390 9.01 -4.33 -9.63
N ALA A 391 9.19 -4.77 -8.39
CA ALA A 391 10.47 -5.04 -7.78
C ALA A 391 10.40 -6.32 -6.93
N VAL A 392 11.54 -6.74 -6.38
CA VAL A 392 11.61 -7.80 -5.36
C VAL A 392 12.28 -7.31 -4.08
N GLY A 393 11.88 -7.92 -2.96
CA GLY A 393 12.55 -7.79 -1.67
C GLY A 393 13.96 -8.38 -1.64
N THR A 394 14.75 -7.97 -0.66
CA THR A 394 16.19 -8.24 -0.59
C THR A 394 16.65 -8.57 0.83
N GLU A 395 17.83 -9.19 0.96
CA GLU A 395 18.41 -9.51 2.26
C GLU A 395 18.69 -8.26 3.08
N ARG A 396 19.13 -7.17 2.43
CA ARG A 396 19.37 -5.91 3.13
C ARG A 396 18.08 -5.33 3.70
N ALA A 397 16.95 -5.42 2.99
CA ALA A 397 15.66 -5.02 3.55
C ALA A 397 15.34 -5.83 4.81
N MET A 398 15.60 -7.13 4.77
CA MET A 398 15.39 -8.02 5.92
C MET A 398 16.20 -7.59 7.15
N THR A 399 17.45 -7.16 6.95
CA THR A 399 18.35 -6.76 8.04
C THR A 399 18.23 -5.31 8.48
N GLU A 400 17.90 -4.38 7.58
CA GLU A 400 17.94 -2.93 7.85
C GLU A 400 16.55 -2.32 8.02
N THR A 401 15.51 -2.91 7.42
CA THR A 401 14.17 -2.30 7.34
C THR A 401 13.03 -3.22 7.79
N TRP A 402 13.33 -4.28 8.55
CA TRP A 402 12.34 -5.27 8.96
C TRP A 402 11.62 -5.89 7.76
N GLY A 403 12.37 -6.15 6.68
CA GLY A 403 11.84 -6.65 5.42
C GLY A 403 10.81 -5.69 4.82
N SER A 404 11.12 -4.40 4.72
CA SER A 404 10.19 -3.37 4.24
C SER A 404 10.80 -2.44 3.18
N THR A 405 9.95 -1.84 2.37
CA THR A 405 10.32 -0.87 1.31
C THR A 405 9.20 0.16 1.09
N CYS A 406 9.32 1.03 0.09
CA CYS A 406 8.32 2.05 -0.23
C CYS A 406 6.98 1.46 -0.72
N HIS A 407 6.00 2.33 -0.94
CA HIS A 407 4.71 1.96 -1.52
C HIS A 407 4.33 2.72 -2.79
N GLY A 408 5.08 3.75 -3.18
CA GLY A 408 4.76 4.54 -4.37
C GLY A 408 5.61 5.80 -4.48
N ALA A 409 5.08 6.82 -5.14
CA ALA A 409 5.77 8.10 -5.35
C ALA A 409 5.87 9.00 -4.08
N GLY A 410 4.81 9.02 -3.27
CA GLY A 410 4.67 10.00 -2.18
C GLY A 410 4.30 11.41 -2.68
N ARG A 411 3.48 12.12 -1.89
CA ARG A 411 2.96 13.44 -2.29
C ARG A 411 3.94 14.56 -1.92
N VAL A 412 4.09 15.52 -2.83
CA VAL A 412 4.81 16.79 -2.57
C VAL A 412 3.86 17.96 -2.38
N ARG A 413 2.57 17.80 -2.71
CA ARG A 413 1.54 18.84 -2.55
C ARG A 413 0.27 18.29 -1.93
N SER A 414 -0.34 19.10 -1.06
CA SER A 414 -1.69 18.84 -0.57
C SER A 414 -2.70 18.86 -1.73
N ARG A 415 -3.82 18.14 -1.59
CA ARG A 415 -4.87 18.08 -2.61
C ARG A 415 -5.39 19.47 -3.00
N GLY A 416 -5.60 20.33 -2.00
CA GLY A 416 -6.02 21.71 -2.23
C GLY A 416 -4.96 22.56 -2.96
N ALA A 417 -3.67 22.34 -2.69
CA ALA A 417 -2.59 23.02 -3.41
C ALA A 417 -2.50 22.55 -4.88
N ALA A 418 -2.64 21.24 -5.12
CA ALA A 418 -2.65 20.67 -6.47
C ALA A 418 -3.85 21.18 -7.29
N LYS A 419 -5.05 21.21 -6.71
CA LYS A 419 -6.25 21.79 -7.33
C LYS A 419 -6.08 23.26 -7.74
N ARG A 420 -5.40 24.07 -6.92
CA ARG A 420 -5.10 25.47 -7.25
C ARG A 420 -4.08 25.60 -8.36
N LEU A 421 -3.01 24.79 -8.33
CA LEU A 421 -1.95 24.79 -9.33
C LEU A 421 -2.49 24.44 -10.73
N LEU A 422 -3.38 23.46 -10.80
CA LEU A 422 -3.94 22.92 -12.04
C LEU A 422 -5.34 23.46 -12.36
N ALA A 423 -5.72 24.59 -11.75
CA ALA A 423 -7.00 25.21 -12.00
C ALA A 423 -7.14 25.58 -13.50
N GLY A 424 -8.23 25.14 -14.13
CA GLY A 424 -8.49 25.38 -15.56
C GLY A 424 -7.76 24.44 -16.52
N VAL A 425 -6.91 23.55 -16.02
CA VAL A 425 -6.26 22.52 -16.84
C VAL A 425 -7.20 21.34 -17.04
N ASN A 426 -7.44 20.94 -18.29
CA ASN A 426 -8.17 19.72 -18.61
C ASN A 426 -7.22 18.50 -18.56
N ILE A 427 -7.05 17.93 -17.37
CA ILE A 427 -6.14 16.79 -17.12
C ILE A 427 -6.53 15.57 -17.96
N ALA A 428 -7.83 15.28 -18.11
CA ALA A 428 -8.29 14.16 -18.92
C ALA A 428 -7.88 14.32 -20.39
N GLN A 429 -8.04 15.51 -20.96
CA GLN A 429 -7.61 15.79 -22.33
C GLN A 429 -6.09 15.68 -22.50
N ARG A 430 -5.32 16.26 -21.56
CA ARG A 430 -3.85 16.16 -21.57
C ARG A 430 -3.38 14.70 -21.58
N MET A 431 -4.04 13.85 -20.79
CA MET A 431 -3.75 12.42 -20.75
C MET A 431 -4.18 11.71 -22.04
N GLU A 432 -5.34 12.06 -22.61
CA GLU A 432 -5.77 11.52 -23.91
C GLU A 432 -4.79 11.89 -25.04
N GLU A 433 -4.22 13.10 -25.03
CA GLU A 433 -3.17 13.54 -25.96
C GLU A 433 -1.86 12.73 -25.82
N GLN A 434 -1.60 12.19 -24.62
CA GLN A 434 -0.52 11.22 -24.35
C GLN A 434 -0.91 9.77 -24.66
N GLY A 435 -2.11 9.55 -25.22
CA GLY A 435 -2.64 8.23 -25.54
C GLY A 435 -3.15 7.46 -24.33
N ILE A 436 -3.52 8.14 -23.24
CA ILE A 436 -4.04 7.52 -22.01
C ILE A 436 -5.55 7.80 -21.89
N ILE A 437 -6.38 6.75 -21.94
CA ILE A 437 -7.83 6.90 -21.81
C ILE A 437 -8.22 7.00 -20.34
N VAL A 438 -8.85 8.10 -19.93
CA VAL A 438 -9.23 8.34 -18.54
C VAL A 438 -10.74 8.28 -18.33
N ARG A 439 -11.18 7.60 -17.27
CA ARG A 439 -12.55 7.69 -16.74
C ARG A 439 -12.51 8.05 -15.27
N ALA A 440 -13.14 9.17 -14.95
CA ALA A 440 -13.22 9.73 -13.61
C ALA A 440 -14.68 9.98 -13.22
N GLN A 441 -15.06 9.72 -11.98
CA GLN A 441 -16.39 10.10 -11.47
C GLN A 441 -16.58 11.62 -11.55
N ASN A 442 -15.55 12.37 -11.18
CA ASN A 442 -15.51 13.82 -11.28
C ASN A 442 -14.19 14.27 -11.93
N PRO A 443 -14.22 14.79 -13.18
CA PRO A 443 -13.00 15.24 -13.86
C PRO A 443 -12.21 16.32 -13.10
N ARG A 444 -12.83 17.06 -12.18
CA ARG A 444 -12.14 18.08 -11.37
C ARG A 444 -11.24 17.48 -10.29
N ASP A 445 -11.53 16.25 -9.86
CA ASP A 445 -10.75 15.57 -8.82
C ASP A 445 -9.47 14.94 -9.38
N LEU A 446 -9.36 14.82 -10.71
CA LEU A 446 -8.12 14.46 -11.40
C LEU A 446 -6.96 15.41 -11.05
N ALA A 447 -7.25 16.70 -10.83
CA ALA A 447 -6.24 17.68 -10.44
C ALA A 447 -5.66 17.42 -9.03
N GLU A 448 -6.37 16.74 -8.13
CA GLU A 448 -5.83 16.38 -6.81
C GLU A 448 -4.75 15.29 -6.90
N GLU A 449 -4.77 14.52 -7.98
CA GLU A 449 -4.04 13.26 -8.12
C GLU A 449 -3.14 13.25 -9.36
N ALA A 450 -2.95 14.41 -10.00
CA ALA A 450 -2.06 14.63 -11.12
C ALA A 450 -0.58 14.53 -10.72
N SER A 451 0.29 14.22 -11.69
CA SER A 451 1.72 13.98 -11.48
C SER A 451 2.46 15.10 -10.75
N GLU A 452 2.07 16.36 -10.96
CA GLU A 452 2.67 17.52 -10.30
C GLU A 452 2.43 17.56 -8.77
N ALA A 453 1.55 16.71 -8.26
CA ALA A 453 1.31 16.54 -6.82
C ALA A 453 2.22 15.49 -6.16
N TYR A 454 3.00 14.74 -6.94
CA TYR A 454 3.78 13.57 -6.49
C TYR A 454 5.27 13.69 -6.82
N LYS A 455 6.14 13.04 -6.03
CA LYS A 455 7.57 12.86 -6.41
C LYS A 455 7.65 11.96 -7.64
N ASP A 456 8.77 11.94 -8.36
CA ASP A 456 8.94 10.95 -9.41
C ASP A 456 9.18 9.56 -8.82
N VAL A 457 8.30 8.60 -9.14
CA VAL A 457 8.40 7.23 -8.67
C VAL A 457 9.66 6.54 -9.20
N ALA A 458 10.20 6.95 -10.35
CA ALA A 458 11.49 6.48 -10.85
C ALA A 458 12.62 6.83 -9.87
N ASN A 459 12.66 8.07 -9.38
CA ASN A 459 13.66 8.48 -8.38
C ASN A 459 13.50 7.71 -7.07
N VAL A 460 12.27 7.46 -6.63
CA VAL A 460 11.99 6.67 -5.41
C VAL A 460 12.54 5.26 -5.55
N ILE A 461 12.23 4.55 -6.65
CA ILE A 461 12.67 3.17 -6.83
C ILE A 461 14.18 3.06 -7.06
N ASP A 462 14.80 4.05 -7.70
CA ASP A 462 16.25 4.10 -7.89
C ASP A 462 16.98 4.25 -6.55
N ILE A 463 16.50 5.12 -5.65
CA ILE A 463 17.06 5.24 -4.28
C ILE A 463 16.99 3.89 -3.56
N LEU A 464 15.88 3.17 -3.66
CA LEU A 464 15.72 1.86 -3.00
C LEU A 464 16.64 0.79 -3.57
N GLU A 465 16.83 0.77 -4.89
CA GLU A 465 17.74 -0.14 -5.57
C GLU A 465 19.19 0.13 -5.18
N HIS A 466 19.61 1.40 -5.18
CA HIS A 466 20.96 1.76 -4.78
C HIS A 466 21.22 1.59 -3.28
N ALA A 467 20.21 1.85 -2.44
CA ALA A 467 20.26 1.48 -1.02
C ALA A 467 20.29 -0.05 -0.83
N GLY A 468 19.90 -0.82 -1.84
CA GLY A 468 19.93 -2.28 -1.85
C GLY A 468 18.76 -2.94 -1.12
N ILE A 469 17.70 -2.20 -0.80
CA ILE A 469 16.52 -2.73 -0.08
C ILE A 469 15.40 -3.19 -1.04
N SER A 470 15.52 -2.91 -2.33
CA SER A 470 14.68 -3.49 -3.37
C SER A 470 15.50 -3.69 -4.64
N ARG A 471 15.01 -4.52 -5.56
CA ARG A 471 15.67 -4.74 -6.87
C ARG A 471 14.62 -4.65 -7.97
N LYS A 472 14.82 -3.79 -8.97
CA LYS A 472 13.83 -3.59 -10.03
C LYS A 472 13.66 -4.85 -10.86
N VAL A 473 12.41 -5.09 -11.27
CA VAL A 473 12.04 -6.20 -12.15
C VAL A 473 11.49 -5.69 -13.46
N ALA A 474 10.48 -4.82 -13.41
CA ALA A 474 9.85 -4.28 -14.61
C ALA A 474 9.30 -2.87 -14.36
N ARG A 475 9.22 -2.08 -15.42
CA ARG A 475 8.47 -0.82 -15.48
C ARG A 475 7.27 -0.99 -16.39
N MET A 476 6.18 -0.36 -15.99
CA MET A 476 4.93 -0.36 -16.73
C MET A 476 4.45 1.07 -16.91
N ARG A 477 3.85 1.40 -18.05
CA ARG A 477 3.21 2.70 -18.30
C ARG A 477 1.70 2.55 -18.48
N PRO A 478 0.87 3.46 -17.93
CA PRO A 478 -0.56 3.41 -18.12
C PRO A 478 -0.93 3.77 -19.56
N ILE A 479 -1.95 3.07 -20.08
CA ILE A 479 -2.64 3.39 -21.33
C ILE A 479 -4.14 3.62 -21.08
N GLY A 480 -4.66 3.16 -19.95
CA GLY A 480 -6.03 3.43 -19.52
C GLY A 480 -6.11 3.57 -18.01
N VAL A 481 -6.91 4.51 -17.51
CA VAL A 481 -7.06 4.82 -16.09
C VAL A 481 -8.53 4.97 -15.74
N THR A 482 -8.95 4.31 -14.66
CA THR A 482 -10.25 4.49 -14.02
C THR A 482 -10.06 4.98 -12.59
N LYS A 483 -10.77 6.04 -12.23
CA LYS A 483 -10.58 6.75 -10.96
C LYS A 483 -11.86 7.36 -10.41
N GLY A 484 -11.88 7.55 -9.09
CA GLY A 484 -13.04 7.97 -8.31
C GLY A 484 -13.07 9.42 -7.92
#